data_AF-A0A959BH92-F1
#
_entry.id   AF-A0A959BH92-F1
#
_cell.length_a   1.000
_cell.length_b   1.000
_cell.length_c   1.000
_cell.angle_alpha   90.00
_cell.angle_beta   90.00
_cell.angle_gamma   90.00
#
_symmetry.space_group_name_H-M   'P 1'
#
loop_
_entity.id
_entity.type
_entity.pdbx_description
1 polymer ?
#
loop_
_entity_poly.entity_id
_entity_poly.type
_entity_poly.pdbx_seq_one_letter_code
_entity_poly.pdbx_strand_id
1 'polypeptide(L)'
;METTSKANIDWDIIIQTIREEKCILCLGPEIFTDADGRKLEGQLATEFDIPNNPDIRNYYPQDGLFLFSTEESKTRFYYKLKRFFDGNFPRTENLLEKIARIPFHLIISLTPDNLLCRVAEHQGLPCKQDFYWKNRSPVSSAKMPGRQAPLVYNMFGSIHERDSLVLTYQDLFDYFDSILGARSMPTELKKIISETDNFIFLGIQFERWYMQLLLRILSKYNDKDSFLRYASSLSVDEQIAVFCKEQFRITFVQENIHEFIGQLLKECQKEGLERQAGAQPSSVLKGIRTLIGKADTDNAIRKLKEFLEQCGEPAEELCDEAILLAERNNRLQRRIRNGSIDERDAEVKRNQMTEAMLGIIRRAENFE
;
A
#
# COMPACT_ATOMS: atom_id res chain seq x y z
N MET A 1 3.40 32.03 -24.77
CA MET A 1 2.59 32.34 -23.59
C MET A 1 1.21 31.72 -23.79
N GLU A 2 1.10 30.41 -23.58
CA GLU A 2 -0.20 29.77 -23.41
C GLU A 2 -0.50 29.79 -21.91
N THR A 3 -1.61 30.43 -21.54
CA THR A 3 -2.16 30.37 -20.19
C THR A 3 -2.52 28.93 -19.87
N THR A 4 -1.75 28.31 -18.98
CA THR A 4 -1.99 26.98 -18.43
C THR A 4 -3.37 26.94 -17.78
N SER A 5 -4.35 26.40 -18.52
CA SER A 5 -5.67 26.06 -18.00
C SER A 5 -5.51 25.24 -16.73
N LYS A 6 -6.13 25.66 -15.63
CA LYS A 6 -6.25 24.87 -14.40
C LYS A 6 -6.83 23.51 -14.79
N ALA A 7 -6.06 22.43 -14.62
CA ALA A 7 -6.53 21.10 -14.99
C ALA A 7 -7.82 20.81 -14.19
N ASN A 8 -8.91 20.50 -14.89
CA ASN A 8 -10.15 20.17 -14.23
C ASN A 8 -10.05 18.74 -13.68
N ILE A 9 -10.12 18.59 -12.36
CA ILE A 9 -10.08 17.29 -11.70
C ILE A 9 -11.47 16.65 -11.87
N ASP A 10 -11.50 15.42 -12.37
CA ASP A 10 -12.73 14.63 -12.43
C ASP A 10 -12.92 13.89 -11.09
N TRP A 11 -13.55 14.59 -10.14
CA TRP A 11 -13.80 14.06 -8.81
C TRP A 11 -14.71 12.83 -8.82
N ASP A 12 -15.69 12.77 -9.73
CA ASP A 12 -16.63 11.64 -9.81
C ASP A 12 -15.88 10.34 -10.14
N ILE A 13 -14.95 10.39 -11.11
CA ILE A 13 -14.11 9.21 -11.44
C ILE A 13 -13.15 8.87 -10.30
N ILE A 14 -12.52 9.87 -9.65
CA ILE A 14 -11.63 9.60 -8.51
C ILE A 14 -12.40 8.88 -7.39
N ILE A 15 -13.59 9.38 -7.04
CA ILE A 15 -14.38 8.78 -5.97
C ILE A 15 -14.88 7.38 -6.36
N GLN A 16 -15.29 7.17 -7.62
CA GLN A 16 -15.69 5.85 -8.09
C GLN A 16 -14.53 4.85 -8.04
N THR A 17 -13.33 5.24 -8.49
CA THR A 17 -12.14 4.37 -8.44
C THR A 17 -11.68 4.07 -7.01
N ILE A 18 -11.82 5.02 -6.07
CA ILE A 18 -11.61 4.75 -4.64
C ILE A 18 -12.62 3.72 -4.11
N ARG A 19 -13.91 3.89 -4.45
CA ARG A 19 -14.99 2.97 -4.02
C ARG A 19 -14.77 1.54 -4.51
N GLU A 20 -14.27 1.39 -5.72
CA GLU A 20 -13.97 0.12 -6.39
C GLU A 20 -12.59 -0.48 -6.05
N GLU A 21 -11.82 0.14 -5.15
CA GLU A 21 -10.46 -0.30 -4.81
C GLU A 21 -9.51 -0.32 -6.03
N LYS A 22 -9.66 0.67 -6.92
CA LYS A 22 -8.83 0.86 -8.12
C LYS A 22 -8.12 2.22 -8.15
N CYS A 23 -8.00 2.86 -7.00
CA CYS A 23 -7.23 4.08 -6.82
C CYS A 23 -6.09 3.84 -5.83
N ILE A 24 -4.85 4.00 -6.31
CA ILE A 24 -3.63 3.92 -5.49
C ILE A 24 -3.14 5.33 -5.17
N LEU A 25 -2.78 5.55 -3.91
CA LEU A 25 -2.08 6.76 -3.48
C LEU A 25 -0.57 6.51 -3.46
N CYS A 26 0.20 7.39 -4.09
CA CYS A 26 1.66 7.43 -4.05
C CYS A 26 2.12 8.62 -3.22
N LEU A 27 2.85 8.36 -2.13
CA LEU A 27 3.38 9.37 -1.22
C LEU A 27 4.89 9.50 -1.40
N GLY A 28 5.36 10.73 -1.60
CA GLY A 28 6.78 11.05 -1.64
C GLY A 28 7.23 11.89 -0.44
N PRO A 29 8.55 12.11 -0.30
CA PRO A 29 9.15 12.77 0.86
C PRO A 29 8.72 14.23 1.03
N GLU A 30 8.19 14.89 0.00
CA GLU A 30 7.79 16.31 0.08
C GLU A 30 6.52 16.54 0.90
N ILE A 31 5.84 15.47 1.35
CA ILE A 31 4.79 15.59 2.38
C ILE A 31 5.35 15.99 3.75
N PHE A 32 6.66 15.78 3.96
CA PHE A 32 7.38 16.23 5.14
C PHE A 32 7.77 17.69 4.95
N THR A 33 7.02 18.56 5.60
CA THR A 33 7.28 19.99 5.63
C THR A 33 7.15 20.47 7.07
N ASP A 34 8.13 21.21 7.58
CA ASP A 34 8.06 21.76 8.93
C ASP A 34 7.30 23.11 8.97
N ALA A 35 7.35 23.79 10.11
CA ALA A 35 6.73 25.10 10.29
C ALA A 35 7.37 26.19 9.40
N ASP A 36 8.67 26.07 9.12
CA ASP A 36 9.44 27.02 8.30
C ASP A 36 9.32 26.74 6.79
N GLY A 37 8.61 25.67 6.41
CA GLY A 37 8.49 25.25 5.02
C GLY A 37 9.67 24.42 4.52
N ARG A 38 10.56 23.96 5.41
CA ARG A 38 11.69 23.09 5.05
C ARG A 38 11.19 21.68 4.76
N LYS A 39 11.59 21.19 3.60
CA LYS A 39 11.35 19.83 3.10
C LYS A 39 12.18 18.79 3.88
N LEU A 40 11.87 17.51 3.72
CA LEU A 40 12.56 16.41 4.41
C LEU A 40 14.08 16.52 4.35
N GLU A 41 14.65 16.73 3.17
CA GLU A 41 16.10 16.80 2.95
C GLU A 41 16.73 17.96 3.71
N GLY A 42 16.05 19.11 3.77
CA GLY A 42 16.50 20.26 4.54
C GLY A 42 16.43 20.02 6.05
N GLN A 43 15.41 19.29 6.51
CA GLN A 43 15.30 18.86 7.90
C GLN A 43 16.42 17.88 8.26
N LEU A 44 16.68 16.85 7.45
CA LEU A 44 17.77 15.90 7.64
C LEU A 44 19.14 16.58 7.62
N ALA A 45 19.34 17.55 6.72
CA ALA A 45 20.57 18.32 6.63
C ALA A 45 20.86 19.12 7.91
N THR A 46 19.81 19.70 8.50
CA THR A 46 19.89 20.44 9.76
C THR A 46 20.10 19.50 10.94
N GLU A 47 19.27 18.46 11.07
CA GLU A 47 19.28 17.52 12.19
C GLU A 47 20.62 16.79 12.34
N PHE A 48 21.22 16.40 11.22
CA PHE A 48 22.46 15.62 11.24
C PHE A 48 23.71 16.45 11.00
N ASP A 49 23.60 17.78 10.94
CA ASP A 49 24.71 18.70 10.65
C ASP A 49 25.58 18.18 9.49
N ILE A 50 24.93 17.82 8.37
CA ILE A 50 25.56 17.13 7.24
C ILE A 50 26.91 17.74 6.83
N PRO A 51 27.07 19.08 6.75
CA PRO A 51 28.35 19.68 6.36
C PRO A 51 29.53 19.36 7.28
N ASN A 52 29.29 19.12 8.58
CA ASN A 52 30.34 18.88 9.56
C ASN A 52 30.31 17.45 10.15
N ASN A 53 29.42 16.59 9.64
CA ASN A 53 29.22 15.27 10.21
C ASN A 53 30.36 14.31 9.82
N PRO A 54 31.17 13.81 10.77
CA PRO A 54 32.32 12.95 10.46
C PRO A 54 31.93 11.58 9.90
N ASP A 55 30.67 11.15 10.08
CA ASP A 55 30.15 9.89 9.55
C ASP A 55 29.78 10.00 8.06
N ILE A 56 29.59 11.21 7.54
CA ILE A 56 29.12 11.48 6.17
C ILE A 56 30.26 12.11 5.38
N ARG A 57 30.81 11.37 4.41
CA ARG A 57 31.83 11.88 3.49
C ARG A 57 31.24 12.83 2.45
N ASN A 58 30.02 12.53 1.99
CA ASN A 58 29.28 13.41 1.10
C ASN A 58 27.77 13.16 1.21
N TYR A 59 26.98 14.17 0.87
CA TYR A 59 25.54 14.06 0.68
C TYR A 59 25.21 14.54 -0.73
N TYR A 60 24.30 13.86 -1.41
CA TYR A 60 23.84 14.19 -2.77
C TYR A 60 22.39 14.69 -2.68
N PRO A 61 22.14 16.00 -2.44
CA PRO A 61 20.80 16.51 -2.18
C PRO A 61 19.82 16.28 -3.33
N GLN A 62 20.32 16.29 -4.57
CA GLN A 62 19.51 16.07 -5.77
C GLN A 62 18.88 14.67 -5.78
N ASP A 63 19.56 13.67 -5.19
CA ASP A 63 19.09 12.29 -5.15
C ASP A 63 18.66 11.83 -3.75
N GLY A 64 18.91 12.64 -2.71
CA GLY A 64 18.62 12.30 -1.32
C GLY A 64 19.47 11.12 -0.80
N LEU A 65 20.69 10.94 -1.32
CA LEU A 65 21.57 9.81 -0.99
C LEU A 65 22.85 10.26 -0.28
N PHE A 66 23.39 9.37 0.54
CA PHE A 66 24.58 9.59 1.34
C PHE A 66 25.78 8.78 0.82
N LEU A 67 26.97 9.31 1.04
CA LEU A 67 28.23 8.58 1.00
C LEU A 67 28.81 8.59 2.41
N PHE A 68 28.81 7.43 3.07
CA PHE A 68 29.35 7.30 4.42
C PHE A 68 30.87 7.09 4.42
N SER A 69 31.54 7.51 5.48
CA SER A 69 32.98 7.31 5.66
C SER A 69 33.35 5.84 5.83
N THR A 70 32.47 5.07 6.50
CA THR A 70 32.64 3.64 6.84
C THR A 70 31.27 2.96 6.97
N GLU A 71 31.22 1.62 7.00
CA GLU A 71 30.00 0.86 7.28
C GLU A 71 29.52 1.06 8.74
N GLU A 72 30.44 1.27 9.68
CA GLU A 72 30.13 1.63 11.06
C GLU A 72 29.46 3.01 11.13
N SER A 73 29.93 3.97 10.31
CA SER A 73 29.31 5.29 10.15
C SER A 73 27.89 5.18 9.59
N LYS A 74 27.65 4.35 8.56
CA LYS A 74 26.31 4.06 8.03
C LYS A 74 25.41 3.48 9.12
N THR A 75 25.93 2.54 9.92
CA THR A 75 25.18 1.93 11.04
C THR A 75 24.84 2.94 12.13
N ARG A 76 25.77 3.83 12.52
CA ARG A 76 25.48 4.91 13.47
C ARG A 76 24.43 5.88 12.92
N PHE A 77 24.56 6.27 11.65
CA PHE A 77 23.61 7.14 10.98
C PHE A 77 22.20 6.52 10.96
N TYR A 78 22.08 5.23 10.68
CA TYR A 78 20.80 4.50 10.74
C TYR A 78 20.08 4.70 12.08
N TYR A 79 20.75 4.53 13.21
CA TYR A 79 20.11 4.71 14.52
C TYR A 79 19.67 6.16 14.78
N LYS A 80 20.41 7.14 14.25
CA LYS A 80 20.02 8.56 14.30
C LYS A 80 18.80 8.81 13.40
N LEU A 81 18.80 8.28 12.19
CA LEU A 81 17.69 8.37 11.24
C LEU A 81 16.41 7.73 11.78
N LYS A 82 16.55 6.58 12.46
CA LYS A 82 15.42 5.91 13.13
C LYS A 82 14.79 6.81 14.18
N ARG A 83 15.60 7.42 15.04
CA ARG A 83 15.11 8.37 16.06
C ARG A 83 14.44 9.59 15.45
N PHE A 84 14.96 10.10 14.34
CA PHE A 84 14.36 11.21 13.61
C PHE A 84 12.94 10.87 13.15
N PHE A 85 12.74 9.74 12.47
CA PHE A 85 11.42 9.32 12.01
C PHE A 85 10.48 8.88 13.15
N ASP A 86 11.02 8.36 14.26
CA ASP A 86 10.23 8.07 15.45
C ASP A 86 9.71 9.34 16.15
N GLY A 87 10.26 10.52 15.83
CA GLY A 87 9.82 11.82 16.32
C GLY A 87 8.46 12.28 15.79
N ASN A 88 8.07 13.50 16.19
CA ASN A 88 6.79 14.10 15.85
C ASN A 88 6.92 15.04 14.64
N PHE A 89 5.94 14.97 13.74
CA PHE A 89 5.88 15.82 12.54
C PHE A 89 4.50 16.49 12.44
N PRO A 90 4.14 17.46 13.31
CA PRO A 90 2.75 17.90 13.47
C PRO A 90 2.04 18.33 12.18
N ARG A 91 2.76 19.02 11.29
CA ARG A 91 2.19 19.48 10.00
C ARG A 91 1.93 18.31 9.04
N THR A 92 2.85 17.36 8.98
CA THR A 92 2.72 16.13 8.18
C THR A 92 1.69 15.20 8.80
N GLU A 93 1.67 15.03 10.11
CA GLU A 93 0.65 14.29 10.85
C GLU A 93 -0.75 14.82 10.52
N ASN A 94 -0.98 16.14 10.53
CA ASN A 94 -2.29 16.70 10.17
C ASN A 94 -2.72 16.36 8.72
N LEU A 95 -1.77 16.29 7.79
CA LEU A 95 -2.04 15.83 6.43
C LEU A 95 -2.38 14.33 6.41
N LEU A 96 -1.56 13.52 7.08
CA LEU A 96 -1.72 12.06 7.15
C LEU A 96 -3.00 11.65 7.88
N GLU A 97 -3.46 12.43 8.86
CA GLU A 97 -4.76 12.26 9.54
C GLU A 97 -5.93 12.37 8.57
N LYS A 98 -5.84 13.27 7.58
CA LYS A 98 -6.86 13.39 6.53
C LYS A 98 -6.76 12.22 5.56
N ILE A 99 -5.53 11.85 5.18
CA ILE A 99 -5.28 10.72 4.26
C ILE A 99 -5.78 9.40 4.87
N ALA A 100 -5.55 9.17 6.17
CA ALA A 100 -6.00 7.98 6.87
C ALA A 100 -7.52 7.81 6.82
N ARG A 101 -8.30 8.89 6.72
CA ARG A 101 -9.77 8.85 6.62
C ARG A 101 -10.27 8.56 5.21
N ILE A 102 -9.42 8.68 4.19
CA ILE A 102 -9.78 8.37 2.80
C ILE A 102 -9.57 6.86 2.59
N PRO A 103 -10.55 6.14 2.00
CA PRO A 103 -10.51 4.69 1.89
C PRO A 103 -9.69 4.19 0.70
N PHE A 104 -8.43 4.64 0.59
CA PHE A 104 -7.45 4.02 -0.30
C PHE A 104 -7.22 2.57 0.12
N HIS A 105 -7.23 1.64 -0.81
CA HIS A 105 -6.94 0.23 -0.50
C HIS A 105 -5.43 -0.01 -0.35
N LEU A 106 -4.62 0.62 -1.22
CA LEU A 106 -3.16 0.53 -1.26
C LEU A 106 -2.54 1.93 -1.35
N ILE A 107 -1.49 2.13 -0.55
CA ILE A 107 -0.68 3.36 -0.50
C ILE A 107 0.78 2.97 -0.70
N ILE A 108 1.39 3.48 -1.76
CA ILE A 108 2.81 3.28 -2.06
C ILE A 108 3.58 4.47 -1.49
N SER A 109 4.47 4.23 -0.52
CA SER A 109 5.30 5.27 0.08
C SER A 109 6.74 5.21 -0.44
N LEU A 110 7.32 6.36 -0.72
CA LEU A 110 8.74 6.53 -1.05
C LEU A 110 9.56 7.01 0.14
N THR A 111 8.99 6.94 1.34
CA THR A 111 9.72 7.15 2.60
C THR A 111 9.68 5.87 3.43
N PRO A 112 10.74 5.58 4.22
CA PRO A 112 10.84 4.33 4.98
C PRO A 112 10.12 4.36 6.34
N ASP A 113 9.45 5.47 6.69
CA ASP A 113 8.80 5.66 7.97
C ASP A 113 7.50 4.85 8.12
N ASN A 114 6.91 4.90 9.32
CA ASN A 114 5.62 4.29 9.64
C ASN A 114 4.57 5.32 10.11
N LEU A 115 4.77 6.62 9.82
CA LEU A 115 3.99 7.72 10.39
C LEU A 115 2.51 7.62 10.02
N LEU A 116 2.17 7.27 8.79
CA LEU A 116 0.78 7.15 8.36
C LEU A 116 0.02 6.07 9.17
N CYS A 117 0.62 4.90 9.38
CA CYS A 117 -0.04 3.87 10.19
C CYS A 117 -0.11 4.25 11.66
N ARG A 118 0.93 4.89 12.24
CA ARG A 118 0.87 5.42 13.62
C ARG A 118 -0.29 6.41 13.79
N VAL A 119 -0.44 7.34 12.84
CA VAL A 119 -1.53 8.32 12.84
C VAL A 119 -2.91 7.64 12.71
N ALA A 120 -3.04 6.67 11.81
CA ALA A 120 -4.27 5.91 11.65
C ALA A 120 -4.64 5.15 12.93
N GLU A 121 -3.67 4.49 13.58
CA GLU A 121 -3.85 3.78 14.85
C GLU A 121 -4.33 4.73 15.96
N HIS A 122 -3.75 5.93 16.08
CA HIS A 122 -4.19 6.95 17.03
C HIS A 122 -5.63 7.41 16.77
N GLN A 123 -6.10 7.36 15.52
CA GLN A 123 -7.49 7.64 15.14
C GLN A 123 -8.41 6.42 15.27
N GLY A 124 -7.91 5.26 15.73
CA GLY A 124 -8.70 4.03 15.81
C GLY A 124 -9.07 3.47 14.42
N LEU A 125 -8.26 3.76 13.41
CA LEU A 125 -8.43 3.31 12.02
C LEU A 125 -7.43 2.19 11.72
N PRO A 126 -7.87 1.01 11.24
CA PRO A 126 -6.97 -0.09 10.90
C PRO A 126 -5.93 0.31 9.84
N CYS A 127 -4.67 -0.06 10.01
CA CYS A 127 -3.64 0.18 8.99
C CYS A 127 -2.71 -1.01 8.93
N LYS A 128 -2.39 -1.47 7.73
CA LYS A 128 -1.40 -2.52 7.50
C LYS A 128 -0.16 -1.85 6.92
N GLN A 129 1.00 -2.33 7.33
CA GLN A 129 2.27 -1.89 6.76
C GLN A 129 3.09 -3.09 6.28
N ASP A 130 3.75 -2.90 5.15
CA ASP A 130 4.73 -3.79 4.56
C ASP A 130 5.77 -2.95 3.77
N PHE A 131 6.85 -3.55 3.30
CA PHE A 131 7.92 -2.82 2.63
C PHE A 131 8.71 -3.68 1.64
N TYR A 132 9.37 -3.01 0.70
CA TYR A 132 10.25 -3.64 -0.26
C TYR A 132 11.59 -4.00 0.37
N TRP A 133 12.02 -5.25 0.20
CA TRP A 133 13.33 -5.73 0.65
C TRP A 133 14.24 -6.05 -0.54
N LYS A 134 15.22 -5.18 -0.81
CA LYS A 134 16.20 -5.39 -1.90
C LYS A 134 17.02 -6.67 -1.74
N ASN A 135 17.29 -7.38 -2.83
CA ASN A 135 18.09 -8.61 -2.86
C ASN A 135 17.51 -9.80 -2.07
N ARG A 136 16.19 -9.80 -1.79
CA ARG A 136 15.50 -10.97 -1.20
C ARG A 136 14.35 -11.44 -2.06
N SER A 137 14.01 -12.72 -1.99
CA SER A 137 12.74 -13.19 -2.53
C SER A 137 11.58 -12.54 -1.78
N PRO A 138 10.43 -12.29 -2.43
CA PRO A 138 9.25 -11.80 -1.74
C PRO A 138 8.94 -12.74 -0.58
N VAL A 139 8.62 -12.20 0.59
CA VAL A 139 8.03 -13.03 1.65
C VAL A 139 6.68 -13.47 1.13
N SER A 140 6.42 -14.77 1.15
CA SER A 140 5.22 -15.33 0.52
C SER A 140 3.94 -14.75 1.14
N SER A 141 3.94 -14.32 2.41
CA SER A 141 2.78 -13.82 3.17
C SER A 141 2.54 -12.32 3.08
N ALA A 142 2.48 -11.77 1.87
CA ALA A 142 2.19 -10.34 1.68
C ALA A 142 0.79 -9.99 2.22
N LYS A 143 0.71 -8.94 3.03
CA LYS A 143 -0.57 -8.50 3.61
C LYS A 143 -1.50 -8.01 2.51
N MET A 144 -2.75 -8.44 2.53
CA MET A 144 -3.75 -7.99 1.55
C MET A 144 -4.20 -6.55 1.81
N PRO A 145 -4.11 -5.65 0.80
CA PRO A 145 -4.68 -4.30 0.85
C PRO A 145 -6.22 -4.33 0.92
N GLY A 146 -6.83 -3.28 1.47
CA GLY A 146 -8.28 -3.14 1.48
C GLY A 146 -8.73 -1.79 2.01
N ARG A 147 -9.86 -1.27 1.53
CA ARG A 147 -10.28 0.12 1.79
C ARG A 147 -10.58 0.47 3.26
N GLN A 148 -10.88 -0.53 4.09
CA GLN A 148 -11.10 -0.37 5.54
C GLN A 148 -9.81 -0.56 6.35
N ALA A 149 -8.84 -1.29 5.80
CA ALA A 149 -7.53 -1.57 6.40
C ALA A 149 -6.45 -1.42 5.31
N PRO A 150 -6.11 -0.18 4.92
CA PRO A 150 -5.21 0.07 3.81
C PRO A 150 -3.83 -0.55 4.05
N LEU A 151 -3.20 -1.03 2.98
CA LEU A 151 -1.78 -1.39 3.02
C LEU A 151 -0.93 -0.17 2.67
N VAL A 152 -0.04 0.22 3.57
CA VAL A 152 1.07 1.14 3.30
C VAL A 152 2.29 0.30 2.93
N TYR A 153 2.74 0.40 1.68
CA TYR A 153 3.88 -0.34 1.14
C TYR A 153 5.05 0.61 0.87
N ASN A 154 6.11 0.50 1.67
CA ASN A 154 7.28 1.38 1.53
C ASN A 154 8.26 0.82 0.49
N MET A 155 8.46 1.55 -0.61
CA MET A 155 9.32 1.11 -1.72
C MET A 155 10.82 1.19 -1.39
N PHE A 156 11.22 2.07 -0.47
CA PHE A 156 12.63 2.26 -0.09
C PHE A 156 12.98 1.64 1.27
N GLY A 157 12.31 0.53 1.59
CA GLY A 157 12.52 -0.24 2.80
C GLY A 157 11.76 0.29 4.01
N SER A 158 12.13 -0.21 5.19
CA SER A 158 11.54 0.16 6.47
C SER A 158 12.60 0.69 7.42
N ILE A 159 12.27 1.77 8.14
CA ILE A 159 13.16 2.36 9.15
C ILE A 159 13.44 1.40 10.31
N HIS A 160 12.59 0.39 10.50
CA HIS A 160 12.78 -0.66 11.50
C HIS A 160 13.65 -1.82 11.01
N GLU A 161 13.97 -1.87 9.72
CA GLU A 161 14.72 -2.95 9.07
C GLU A 161 15.92 -2.38 8.31
N ARG A 162 17.03 -2.17 9.02
CA ARG A 162 18.23 -1.47 8.53
C ARG A 162 18.67 -1.90 7.13
N ASP A 163 18.76 -3.21 6.90
CA ASP A 163 19.34 -3.75 5.67
C ASP A 163 18.40 -3.58 4.45
N SER A 164 17.12 -3.27 4.68
CA SER A 164 16.15 -2.94 3.62
C SER A 164 16.30 -1.52 3.06
N LEU A 165 16.86 -0.60 3.84
CA LEU A 165 16.87 0.84 3.52
C LEU A 165 17.68 1.20 2.28
N VAL A 166 17.21 2.19 1.53
CA VAL A 166 17.96 2.80 0.42
C VAL A 166 18.55 4.13 0.87
N LEU A 167 19.83 4.13 1.30
CA LEU A 167 20.50 5.32 1.82
C LEU A 167 21.67 5.79 0.94
N THR A 168 22.25 4.92 0.14
CA THR A 168 23.44 5.18 -0.69
C THR A 168 23.16 4.82 -2.15
N TYR A 169 24.02 5.25 -3.08
CA TYR A 169 23.92 4.79 -4.48
C TYR A 169 24.06 3.28 -4.63
N GLN A 170 24.91 2.63 -3.82
CA GLN A 170 25.00 1.17 -3.84
C GLN A 170 23.66 0.54 -3.44
N ASP A 171 23.02 1.06 -2.37
CA ASP A 171 21.69 0.57 -1.99
C ASP A 171 20.63 0.82 -3.07
N LEU A 172 20.73 1.94 -3.79
CA LEU A 172 19.82 2.29 -4.88
C LEU A 172 20.00 1.37 -6.10
N PHE A 173 21.25 1.05 -6.47
CA PHE A 173 21.53 0.11 -7.55
C PHE A 173 21.09 -1.30 -7.19
N ASP A 174 21.39 -1.76 -5.98
CA ASP A 174 20.91 -3.04 -5.44
C ASP A 174 19.37 -3.12 -5.49
N TYR A 175 18.70 -2.02 -5.13
CA TYR A 175 17.25 -1.90 -5.24
C TYR A 175 16.77 -2.05 -6.68
N PHE A 176 17.39 -1.34 -7.65
CA PHE A 176 16.99 -1.41 -9.06
C PHE A 176 17.25 -2.77 -9.68
N ASP A 177 18.40 -3.38 -9.41
CA ASP A 177 18.73 -4.74 -9.87
C ASP A 177 17.69 -5.74 -9.37
N SER A 178 17.26 -5.59 -8.13
CA SER A 178 16.23 -6.44 -7.52
C SER A 178 14.86 -6.20 -8.16
N ILE A 179 14.38 -4.96 -8.20
CA ILE A 179 12.99 -4.67 -8.60
C ILE A 179 12.77 -4.83 -10.10
N LEU A 180 13.76 -4.48 -10.94
CA LEU A 180 13.66 -4.64 -12.40
C LEU A 180 13.72 -6.13 -12.79
N GLY A 181 14.45 -6.93 -12.03
CA GLY A 181 14.40 -8.39 -12.09
C GLY A 181 13.10 -9.02 -11.58
N ALA A 182 12.09 -8.19 -11.24
CA ALA A 182 10.83 -8.57 -10.60
C ALA A 182 11.00 -9.31 -9.28
N ARG A 183 12.16 -9.16 -8.63
CA ARG A 183 12.50 -9.76 -7.35
C ARG A 183 11.87 -8.92 -6.24
N SER A 184 11.45 -9.60 -5.17
CA SER A 184 11.00 -9.01 -3.90
C SER A 184 9.61 -8.37 -3.83
N MET A 185 9.02 -7.84 -4.91
CA MET A 185 7.62 -7.37 -4.84
C MET A 185 6.64 -8.56 -4.96
N PRO A 186 5.71 -8.72 -4.00
CA PRO A 186 4.69 -9.77 -4.03
C PRO A 186 3.85 -9.75 -5.31
N THR A 187 3.46 -10.93 -5.79
CA THR A 187 2.71 -11.09 -7.05
C THR A 187 1.33 -10.46 -6.96
N GLU A 188 0.74 -10.49 -5.78
CA GLU A 188 -0.56 -9.93 -5.43
C GLU A 188 -0.54 -8.41 -5.56
N LEU A 189 0.52 -7.76 -5.07
CA LEU A 189 0.69 -6.31 -5.22
C LEU A 189 0.93 -5.92 -6.69
N LYS A 190 1.71 -6.71 -7.43
CA LYS A 190 1.89 -6.50 -8.88
C LYS A 190 0.54 -6.56 -9.61
N LYS A 191 -0.31 -7.53 -9.25
CA LYS A 191 -1.66 -7.68 -9.82
C LYS A 191 -2.54 -6.47 -9.48
N ILE A 192 -2.57 -6.03 -8.23
CA ILE A 192 -3.34 -4.84 -7.83
C ILE A 192 -2.87 -3.59 -8.60
N ILE A 193 -1.56 -3.38 -8.71
CA ILE A 193 -0.99 -2.27 -9.50
C ILE A 193 -1.39 -2.38 -10.98
N SER A 194 -1.46 -3.60 -11.55
CA SER A 194 -1.88 -3.84 -12.93
C SER A 194 -3.37 -3.62 -13.21
N GLU A 195 -4.20 -3.77 -12.19
CA GLU A 195 -5.66 -3.63 -12.30
C GLU A 195 -6.14 -2.23 -11.90
N THR A 196 -5.24 -1.40 -11.35
CA THR A 196 -5.51 -0.06 -10.86
C THR A 196 -5.81 0.92 -11.99
N ASP A 197 -6.95 1.61 -11.87
CA ASP A 197 -7.44 2.55 -12.87
C ASP A 197 -6.95 4.00 -12.64
N ASN A 198 -6.56 4.33 -11.40
CA ASN A 198 -6.20 5.68 -11.00
C ASN A 198 -5.01 5.73 -10.03
N PHE A 199 -4.07 6.65 -10.27
CA PHE A 199 -2.97 6.95 -9.34
C PHE A 199 -2.98 8.42 -8.93
N ILE A 200 -2.84 8.65 -7.63
CA ILE A 200 -2.68 10.00 -7.07
C ILE A 200 -1.26 10.11 -6.53
N PHE A 201 -0.47 11.04 -7.05
CA PHE A 201 0.91 11.30 -6.64
C PHE A 201 0.97 12.57 -5.79
N LEU A 202 1.40 12.44 -4.53
CA LEU A 202 1.56 13.56 -3.60
C LEU A 202 2.99 13.64 -3.11
N GLY A 203 3.60 14.80 -3.27
CA GLY A 203 4.93 15.08 -2.73
C GLY A 203 6.07 14.26 -3.37
N ILE A 204 5.90 13.87 -4.64
CA ILE A 204 6.88 13.10 -5.41
C ILE A 204 7.88 14.05 -6.07
N GLN A 205 9.17 13.74 -5.96
CA GLN A 205 10.27 14.50 -6.57
C GLN A 205 10.59 13.97 -7.97
N PHE A 206 9.74 14.30 -8.95
CA PHE A 206 9.84 13.82 -10.34
C PHE A 206 11.16 14.20 -11.04
N GLU A 207 11.88 15.19 -10.52
CA GLU A 207 13.20 15.64 -10.96
C GLU A 207 14.33 14.63 -10.75
N ARG A 208 14.16 13.69 -9.82
CA ARG A 208 15.19 12.68 -9.57
C ARG A 208 15.25 11.71 -10.74
N TRP A 209 16.45 11.47 -11.27
CA TRP A 209 16.64 10.65 -12.47
C TRP A 209 16.00 9.26 -12.34
N TYR A 210 16.09 8.68 -11.15
CA TYR A 210 15.62 7.33 -10.87
C TYR A 210 14.10 7.23 -10.73
N MET A 211 13.38 8.35 -10.62
CA MET A 211 11.92 8.36 -10.57
C MET A 211 11.30 7.93 -11.90
N GLN A 212 11.98 8.19 -13.01
CA GLN A 212 11.55 7.70 -14.33
C GLN A 212 11.55 6.17 -14.37
N LEU A 213 12.53 5.53 -13.74
CA LEU A 213 12.60 4.07 -13.61
C LEU A 213 11.49 3.54 -12.70
N LEU A 214 11.22 4.21 -11.58
CA LEU A 214 10.11 3.86 -10.69
C LEU A 214 8.77 3.94 -11.40
N LEU A 215 8.49 5.05 -12.11
CA LEU A 215 7.27 5.21 -12.89
C LEU A 215 7.17 4.17 -14.00
N ARG A 216 8.30 3.81 -14.63
CA ARG A 216 8.35 2.70 -15.59
C ARG A 216 8.00 1.37 -14.94
N ILE A 217 8.44 1.09 -13.72
CA ILE A 217 8.07 -0.12 -12.97
C ILE A 217 6.56 -0.14 -12.70
N LEU A 218 6.00 0.96 -12.19
CA LEU A 218 4.55 1.06 -11.94
C LEU A 218 3.73 0.95 -13.24
N SER A 219 4.26 1.49 -14.34
CA SER A 219 3.58 1.46 -15.65
C SER A 219 3.77 0.14 -16.39
N LYS A 220 4.85 -0.61 -16.12
CA LYS A 220 5.11 -1.94 -16.71
C LYS A 220 4.01 -2.92 -16.37
N TYR A 221 3.37 -2.75 -15.23
CA TYR A 221 2.28 -3.60 -14.81
C TYR A 221 0.94 -3.16 -15.41
N ASN A 222 0.83 -1.99 -16.03
CA ASN A 222 -0.46 -1.40 -16.37
C ASN A 222 -0.66 -1.24 -17.89
N ASP A 223 -1.26 -2.26 -18.52
CA ASP A 223 -1.40 -2.40 -19.99
C ASP A 223 -2.61 -1.65 -20.60
N LYS A 224 -3.50 -1.04 -19.79
CA LYS A 224 -4.69 -0.35 -20.35
C LYS A 224 -4.37 1.07 -20.81
N ASP A 225 -5.07 1.50 -21.85
CA ASP A 225 -4.94 2.84 -22.43
C ASP A 225 -5.73 3.94 -21.68
N SER A 226 -6.52 3.61 -20.66
CA SER A 226 -7.48 4.54 -20.05
C SER A 226 -7.25 4.73 -18.54
N PHE A 227 -6.10 5.28 -18.14
CA PHE A 227 -5.78 5.54 -16.74
C PHE A 227 -5.67 7.02 -16.42
N LEU A 228 -6.24 7.40 -15.28
CA LEU A 228 -6.08 8.74 -14.72
C LEU A 228 -4.89 8.75 -13.77
N ARG A 229 -4.01 9.74 -13.92
CA ARG A 229 -2.89 9.96 -13.00
C ARG A 229 -2.83 11.43 -12.66
N TYR A 230 -3.05 11.75 -11.39
CA TYR A 230 -3.00 13.13 -10.91
C TYR A 230 -1.78 13.33 -10.03
N ALA A 231 -1.06 14.42 -10.22
CA ALA A 231 0.01 14.84 -9.33
C ALA A 231 -0.29 16.23 -8.78
N SER A 232 -0.32 16.39 -7.46
CA SER A 232 -0.46 17.71 -6.83
C SER A 232 0.93 18.33 -6.67
N SER A 233 1.15 19.48 -7.31
CA SER A 233 2.35 20.29 -7.13
C SER A 233 2.09 21.73 -7.56
N LEU A 234 2.61 22.68 -6.77
CA LEU A 234 2.51 24.12 -7.05
C LEU A 234 3.54 24.62 -8.07
N SER A 235 4.62 23.86 -8.27
CA SER A 235 5.71 24.23 -9.16
C SER A 235 6.43 22.98 -9.60
N VAL A 236 6.34 22.67 -10.88
CA VAL A 236 7.11 21.60 -11.53
C VAL A 236 7.80 22.23 -12.72
N ASP A 237 9.06 21.88 -12.94
CA ASP A 237 9.78 22.27 -14.13
C ASP A 237 9.00 21.87 -15.38
N GLU A 238 8.93 22.75 -16.37
CA GLU A 238 8.11 22.55 -17.57
C GLU A 238 8.54 21.30 -18.35
N GLN A 239 9.85 21.01 -18.43
CA GLN A 239 10.36 19.83 -19.12
C GLN A 239 9.96 18.56 -18.39
N ILE A 240 10.01 18.56 -17.06
CA ILE A 240 9.57 17.44 -16.23
C ILE A 240 8.06 17.23 -16.38
N ALA A 241 7.27 18.30 -16.35
CA ALA A 241 5.82 18.23 -16.49
C ALA A 241 5.41 17.67 -17.85
N VAL A 242 6.03 18.17 -18.94
CA VAL A 242 5.82 17.65 -20.30
C VAL A 242 6.23 16.20 -20.39
N PHE A 243 7.42 15.84 -19.91
CA PHE A 243 7.89 14.45 -19.94
C PHE A 243 6.94 13.50 -19.19
N CYS A 244 6.51 13.85 -17.97
CA CYS A 244 5.61 13.04 -17.17
C CYS A 244 4.21 12.92 -17.80
N LYS A 245 3.73 13.98 -18.46
CA LYS A 245 2.48 13.94 -19.21
C LYS A 245 2.58 13.03 -20.44
N GLU A 246 3.61 13.20 -21.26
CA GLU A 246 3.77 12.47 -22.52
C GLU A 246 4.13 10.99 -22.30
N GLN A 247 5.04 10.69 -21.36
CA GLN A 247 5.53 9.32 -21.14
C GLN A 247 4.70 8.53 -20.14
N PHE A 248 4.11 9.21 -19.16
CA PHE A 248 3.43 8.57 -18.04
C PHE A 248 1.98 9.02 -17.86
N ARG A 249 1.44 9.88 -18.73
CA ARG A 249 0.04 10.38 -18.67
C ARG A 249 -0.31 11.03 -17.32
N ILE A 250 0.68 11.62 -16.65
CA ILE A 250 0.47 12.32 -15.37
C ILE A 250 -0.02 13.73 -15.66
N THR A 251 -1.19 14.06 -15.11
CA THR A 251 -1.77 15.40 -15.13
C THR A 251 -1.40 16.12 -13.83
N PHE A 252 -0.62 17.19 -13.94
CA PHE A 252 -0.30 18.02 -12.79
C PHE A 252 -1.44 18.98 -12.47
N VAL A 253 -1.87 18.95 -11.22
CA VAL A 253 -2.83 19.88 -10.65
C VAL A 253 -2.05 20.95 -9.90
N GLN A 254 -2.25 22.20 -10.31
CA GLN A 254 -1.70 23.40 -9.67
C GLN A 254 -2.48 23.72 -8.38
N GLU A 255 -2.37 22.83 -7.40
CA GLU A 255 -3.04 22.91 -6.11
C GLU A 255 -2.08 22.42 -5.02
N ASN A 256 -2.16 23.03 -3.83
CA ASN A 256 -1.35 22.58 -2.69
C ASN A 256 -1.82 21.19 -2.23
N ILE A 257 -0.89 20.33 -1.80
CA ILE A 257 -1.18 18.97 -1.33
C ILE A 257 -2.28 18.95 -0.24
N HIS A 258 -2.24 19.90 0.70
CA HIS A 258 -3.24 20.01 1.76
C HIS A 258 -4.63 20.41 1.25
N GLU A 259 -4.69 21.26 0.21
CA GLU A 259 -5.94 21.68 -0.43
C GLU A 259 -6.55 20.52 -1.21
N PHE A 260 -5.73 19.85 -2.04
CA PHE A 260 -6.14 18.68 -2.82
C PHE A 260 -6.69 17.56 -1.92
N ILE A 261 -5.97 17.18 -0.86
CA ILE A 261 -6.45 16.17 0.10
C ILE A 261 -7.67 16.65 0.86
N GLY A 262 -7.72 17.94 1.24
CA GLY A 262 -8.89 18.53 1.88
C GLY A 262 -10.14 18.45 1.00
N GLN A 263 -9.99 18.69 -0.31
CA GLN A 263 -11.08 18.57 -1.27
C GLN A 263 -11.47 17.11 -1.51
N LEU A 264 -10.50 16.21 -1.70
CA LEU A 264 -10.76 14.79 -1.88
C LEU A 264 -11.53 14.19 -0.69
N LEU A 265 -11.12 14.52 0.54
CA LEU A 265 -11.81 14.07 1.75
C LEU A 265 -13.26 14.59 1.82
N LYS A 266 -13.51 15.84 1.42
CA LYS A 266 -14.87 16.39 1.34
C LYS A 266 -15.73 15.64 0.32
N GLU A 267 -15.18 15.29 -0.83
CA GLU A 267 -15.91 14.49 -1.83
C GLU A 267 -16.19 13.07 -1.30
N CYS A 268 -15.24 12.43 -0.62
CA CYS A 268 -15.48 11.14 0.06
C CYS A 268 -16.58 11.24 1.14
N GLN A 269 -16.62 12.34 1.88
CA GLN A 269 -17.63 12.59 2.91
C GLN A 269 -19.05 12.71 2.34
N LYS A 270 -19.22 13.45 1.24
CA LYS A 270 -20.51 13.58 0.55
C LYS A 270 -21.06 12.23 0.11
N GLU A 271 -20.18 11.35 -0.34
CA GLU A 271 -20.50 10.01 -0.83
C GLU A 271 -20.53 8.94 0.27
N GLY A 272 -20.37 9.32 1.54
CA GLY A 272 -20.41 8.40 2.69
C GLY A 272 -19.28 7.37 2.70
N LEU A 273 -18.16 7.66 2.05
CA LEU A 273 -17.01 6.75 1.91
C LEU A 273 -15.93 6.96 2.99
N GLU A 274 -16.02 8.02 3.77
CA GLU A 274 -15.04 8.31 4.82
C GLU A 274 -14.91 7.14 5.82
N ARG A 275 -13.67 6.75 6.12
CA ARG A 275 -13.38 5.75 7.14
C ARG A 275 -13.64 6.31 8.54
N GLN A 276 -14.30 5.52 9.38
CA GLN A 276 -14.68 5.92 10.74
C GLN A 276 -13.96 5.08 11.80
N ALA A 277 -13.60 5.72 12.90
CA ALA A 277 -12.99 5.06 14.07
C ALA A 277 -13.93 3.97 14.61
N GLY A 278 -13.39 2.78 14.88
CA GLY A 278 -14.20 1.65 15.36
C GLY A 278 -15.05 0.95 14.30
N ALA A 279 -14.95 1.35 13.02
CA ALA A 279 -15.26 0.44 11.93
C ALA A 279 -14.29 -0.74 12.07
N GLN A 280 -14.76 -1.82 12.70
CA GLN A 280 -14.04 -3.08 12.70
C GLN A 280 -13.64 -3.33 11.24
N PRO A 281 -12.34 -3.56 10.95
CA PRO A 281 -11.94 -3.91 9.60
C PRO A 281 -12.89 -5.03 9.17
N SER A 282 -13.55 -4.87 8.03
CA SER A 282 -14.52 -5.84 7.55
C SER A 282 -13.76 -7.12 7.24
N SER A 283 -13.51 -7.89 8.30
CA SER A 283 -12.71 -9.09 8.24
C SER A 283 -13.44 -10.03 7.30
N VAL A 284 -12.77 -10.39 6.21
CA VAL A 284 -13.28 -11.33 5.23
C VAL A 284 -13.63 -12.63 5.98
N LEU A 285 -12.77 -13.02 6.92
CA LEU A 285 -12.97 -14.18 7.80
C LEU A 285 -14.19 -14.02 8.73
N LYS A 286 -14.46 -12.83 9.28
CA LYS A 286 -15.65 -12.53 10.07
C LYS A 286 -16.92 -12.58 9.20
N GLY A 287 -16.83 -12.13 7.95
CA GLY A 287 -17.88 -12.28 6.95
C GLY A 287 -18.20 -13.74 6.66
N ILE A 288 -17.16 -14.57 6.50
CA ILE A 288 -17.30 -16.03 6.31
C ILE A 288 -17.91 -16.69 7.56
N ARG A 289 -17.46 -16.34 8.77
CA ARG A 289 -18.05 -16.83 10.03
C ARG A 289 -19.54 -16.48 10.14
N THR A 290 -19.95 -15.32 9.64
CA THR A 290 -21.36 -14.91 9.59
C THR A 290 -22.18 -15.78 8.62
N LEU A 291 -21.62 -16.15 7.47
CA LEU A 291 -22.27 -17.07 6.52
C LEU A 291 -22.42 -18.47 7.11
N ILE A 292 -21.38 -18.97 7.82
CA ILE A 292 -21.44 -20.22 8.57
C ILE A 292 -22.58 -20.19 9.59
N GLY A 293 -22.70 -19.11 10.37
CA GLY A 293 -23.77 -18.95 11.36
C GLY A 293 -25.18 -18.92 10.76
N LYS A 294 -25.32 -18.57 9.48
CA LYS A 294 -26.58 -18.61 8.72
C LYS A 294 -26.81 -19.95 8.00
N ALA A 295 -25.94 -20.95 8.22
CA ALA A 295 -25.94 -22.23 7.51
C ALA A 295 -25.79 -22.11 5.98
N ASP A 296 -25.22 -21.00 5.49
CA ASP A 296 -24.92 -20.77 4.07
C ASP A 296 -23.53 -21.31 3.72
N THR A 297 -23.40 -22.63 3.78
CA THR A 297 -22.14 -23.36 3.63
C THR A 297 -21.51 -23.18 2.24
N ASP A 298 -22.31 -23.09 1.19
CA ASP A 298 -21.83 -22.95 -0.20
C ASP A 298 -21.13 -21.60 -0.39
N ASN A 299 -21.77 -20.51 0.02
CA ASN A 299 -21.16 -19.18 -0.07
C ASN A 299 -19.98 -19.01 0.89
N ALA A 300 -20.04 -19.62 2.09
CA ALA A 300 -18.94 -19.58 3.03
C ALA A 300 -17.68 -20.23 2.45
N ILE A 301 -17.81 -21.44 1.88
CA ILE A 301 -16.69 -22.15 1.24
C ILE A 301 -16.17 -21.37 0.04
N ARG A 302 -17.04 -20.83 -0.82
CA ARG A 302 -16.63 -20.05 -1.98
C ARG A 302 -15.82 -18.82 -1.57
N LYS A 303 -16.31 -18.03 -0.61
CA LYS A 303 -15.59 -16.85 -0.10
C LYS A 303 -14.28 -17.21 0.60
N LEU A 304 -14.25 -18.34 1.32
CA LEU A 304 -13.03 -18.83 1.95
C LEU A 304 -11.98 -19.21 0.91
N LYS A 305 -12.39 -19.89 -0.16
CA LYS A 305 -11.51 -20.20 -1.29
C LYS A 305 -10.98 -18.93 -1.96
N GLU A 306 -11.86 -17.99 -2.30
CA GLU A 306 -11.46 -16.70 -2.90
C GLU A 306 -10.44 -15.97 -2.01
N PHE A 307 -10.66 -15.93 -0.70
CA PHE A 307 -9.73 -15.33 0.25
C PHE A 307 -8.37 -16.05 0.28
N LEU A 308 -8.36 -17.38 0.36
CA LEU A 308 -7.12 -18.15 0.43
C LEU A 308 -6.36 -18.13 -0.90
N GLU A 309 -7.06 -18.16 -2.03
CA GLU A 309 -6.49 -18.01 -3.37
C GLU A 309 -5.86 -16.61 -3.54
N GLN A 310 -6.44 -15.59 -2.92
CA GLN A 310 -5.83 -14.25 -2.85
C GLN A 310 -4.55 -14.26 -2.01
N CYS A 311 -4.48 -15.04 -0.92
CA CYS A 311 -3.32 -15.08 -0.04
C CYS A 311 -2.05 -15.72 -0.66
N GLY A 312 -2.15 -16.38 -1.82
CA GLY A 312 -1.01 -16.89 -2.57
C GLY A 312 -0.35 -18.16 -1.98
N GLU A 313 0.91 -18.40 -2.32
CA GLU A 313 1.71 -19.58 -1.90
C GLU A 313 1.68 -19.93 -0.40
N PRO A 314 1.71 -18.99 0.56
CA PRO A 314 1.65 -19.32 2.00
C PRO A 314 0.38 -20.03 2.42
N ALA A 315 -0.71 -19.78 1.70
CA ALA A 315 -2.01 -20.33 1.98
C ALA A 315 -2.31 -21.53 1.10
N GLU A 316 -1.36 -22.03 0.30
CA GLU A 316 -1.56 -23.14 -0.64
C GLU A 316 -2.09 -24.40 0.08
N GLU A 317 -1.50 -24.74 1.24
CA GLU A 317 -1.98 -25.85 2.06
C GLU A 317 -3.44 -25.65 2.52
N LEU A 318 -3.80 -24.42 2.91
CA LEU A 318 -5.16 -24.07 3.31
C LEU A 318 -6.12 -24.04 2.11
N CYS A 319 -5.64 -23.62 0.94
CA CYS A 319 -6.37 -23.66 -0.33
C CYS A 319 -6.74 -25.09 -0.69
N ASP A 320 -5.79 -26.02 -0.61
CA ASP A 320 -6.01 -27.44 -0.86
C ASP A 320 -7.03 -28.02 0.13
N GLU A 321 -6.92 -27.69 1.41
CA GLU A 321 -7.90 -28.07 2.42
C GLU A 321 -9.31 -27.52 2.09
N ALA A 322 -9.40 -26.26 1.63
CA ALA A 322 -10.65 -25.64 1.24
C ALA A 322 -11.25 -26.25 -0.05
N ILE A 323 -10.41 -26.66 -1.02
CA ILE A 323 -10.83 -27.42 -2.21
C ILE A 323 -11.43 -28.75 -1.80
N LEU A 324 -10.74 -29.52 -0.95
CA LEU A 324 -11.23 -30.80 -0.43
C LEU A 324 -12.54 -30.63 0.34
N LEU A 325 -12.68 -29.55 1.11
CA LEU A 325 -13.91 -29.22 1.81
C LEU A 325 -15.07 -28.92 0.84
N ALA A 326 -14.81 -28.19 -0.24
CA ALA A 326 -15.78 -27.91 -1.30
C ALA A 326 -16.27 -29.20 -1.99
N GLU A 327 -15.36 -30.13 -2.29
CA GLU A 327 -15.73 -31.43 -2.86
C GLU A 327 -16.61 -32.25 -1.92
N ARG A 328 -16.25 -32.29 -0.62
CA ARG A 328 -17.03 -32.99 0.40
C ARG A 328 -18.45 -32.41 0.49
N ASN A 329 -18.57 -31.08 0.42
CA ASN A 329 -19.86 -30.40 0.39
C ASN A 329 -20.72 -30.84 -0.79
N ASN A 330 -20.14 -30.78 -2.00
CA ASN A 330 -20.83 -31.15 -3.23
C ASN A 330 -21.31 -32.60 -3.20
N ARG A 331 -20.50 -33.53 -2.66
CA ARG A 331 -20.90 -34.93 -2.48
C ARG A 331 -22.05 -35.06 -1.48
N LEU A 332 -22.00 -34.35 -0.35
CA LEU A 332 -23.08 -34.35 0.64
C LEU A 332 -24.39 -33.80 0.06
N GLN A 333 -24.34 -32.67 -0.64
CA GLN A 333 -25.51 -32.07 -1.29
C GLN A 333 -26.14 -33.01 -2.33
N ARG A 334 -25.31 -33.72 -3.12
CA ARG A 334 -25.80 -34.75 -4.04
C ARG A 334 -26.48 -35.90 -3.32
N ARG A 335 -25.91 -36.38 -2.21
CA ARG A 335 -26.50 -37.48 -1.43
C ARG A 335 -27.83 -37.10 -0.80
N ILE A 336 -27.93 -35.88 -0.25
CA ILE A 336 -29.18 -35.33 0.29
C ILE A 336 -30.22 -35.23 -0.82
N ARG A 337 -29.87 -34.64 -1.97
CA ARG A 337 -30.78 -34.48 -3.12
C ARG A 337 -31.29 -35.82 -3.66
N ASN A 338 -30.44 -36.84 -3.66
CA ASN A 338 -30.76 -38.17 -4.16
C ASN A 338 -31.39 -39.07 -3.08
N GLY A 339 -31.62 -38.57 -1.86
CA GLY A 339 -32.20 -39.33 -0.76
C GLY A 339 -31.33 -40.52 -0.27
N SER A 340 -30.02 -40.50 -0.54
CA SER A 340 -29.09 -41.61 -0.22
C SER A 340 -28.35 -41.42 1.11
N ILE A 341 -28.86 -40.55 1.97
CA ILE A 341 -28.39 -40.29 3.32
C ILE A 341 -29.57 -39.90 4.21
N ASP A 342 -29.60 -40.43 5.44
CA ASP A 342 -30.58 -40.05 6.45
C ASP A 342 -30.32 -38.62 6.93
N GLU A 343 -31.37 -37.93 7.38
CA GLU A 343 -31.31 -36.55 7.87
C GLU A 343 -30.37 -36.40 9.07
N ARG A 344 -30.33 -37.38 9.99
CA ARG A 344 -29.42 -37.38 11.15
C ARG A 344 -27.96 -37.50 10.73
N ASP A 345 -27.68 -38.36 9.77
CA ASP A 345 -26.33 -38.54 9.22
C ASP A 345 -25.88 -37.31 8.41
N ALA A 346 -26.83 -36.67 7.71
CA ALA A 346 -26.58 -35.43 6.98
C ALA A 346 -26.23 -34.28 7.92
N GLU A 347 -26.91 -34.18 9.07
CA GLU A 347 -26.63 -33.17 10.11
C GLU A 347 -25.23 -33.35 10.71
N VAL A 348 -24.86 -34.58 11.07
CA VAL A 348 -23.49 -34.88 11.56
C VAL A 348 -22.44 -34.48 10.54
N LYS A 349 -22.67 -34.75 9.25
CA LYS A 349 -21.74 -34.37 8.18
C LYS A 349 -21.66 -32.85 7.99
N ARG A 350 -22.76 -32.12 8.10
CA ARG A 350 -22.76 -30.64 8.07
C ARG A 350 -21.98 -30.05 9.25
N ASN A 351 -22.09 -30.63 10.44
CA ASN A 351 -21.34 -30.19 11.62
C ASN A 351 -19.84 -30.43 11.46
N GLN A 352 -19.43 -31.62 10.97
CA GLN A 352 -18.03 -31.92 10.65
C GLN A 352 -17.44 -30.94 9.63
N MET A 353 -18.23 -30.58 8.62
CA MET A 353 -17.84 -29.60 7.62
C MET A 353 -17.67 -28.20 8.21
N THR A 354 -18.59 -27.80 9.09
CA THR A 354 -18.54 -26.51 9.78
C THR A 354 -17.30 -26.41 10.66
N GLU A 355 -16.99 -27.47 11.41
CA GLU A 355 -15.82 -27.56 12.26
C GLU A 355 -14.52 -27.47 11.45
N ALA A 356 -14.42 -28.22 10.35
CA ALA A 356 -13.28 -28.16 9.45
C ALA A 356 -13.08 -26.74 8.87
N MET A 357 -14.16 -26.08 8.47
CA MET A 357 -14.12 -24.71 7.94
C MET A 357 -13.64 -23.71 8.99
N LEU A 358 -14.12 -23.82 10.24
CA LEU A 358 -13.66 -22.99 11.35
C LEU A 358 -12.20 -23.25 11.72
N GLY A 359 -11.69 -24.46 11.51
CA GLY A 359 -10.28 -24.81 11.65
C GLY A 359 -9.40 -24.09 10.64
N ILE A 360 -9.80 -24.11 9.36
CA ILE A 360 -9.12 -23.39 8.28
C ILE A 360 -9.13 -21.89 8.58
N ILE A 361 -10.28 -21.32 8.96
CA ILE A 361 -10.41 -19.89 9.27
C ILE A 361 -9.47 -19.46 10.39
N ARG A 362 -9.33 -20.23 11.48
CA ARG A 362 -8.40 -19.88 12.58
C ARG A 362 -6.94 -19.83 12.13
N ARG A 363 -6.52 -20.75 11.25
CA ARG A 363 -5.16 -20.74 10.69
C ARG A 363 -4.99 -19.58 9.70
N ALA A 364 -6.06 -19.23 9.01
CA ALA A 364 -6.09 -18.17 8.02
C ALA A 364 -6.08 -16.76 8.62
N GLU A 365 -6.39 -16.61 9.92
CA GLU A 365 -6.32 -15.32 10.65
C GLU A 365 -4.94 -14.67 10.60
N ASN A 366 -3.88 -15.44 10.37
CA ASN A 366 -2.52 -14.90 10.22
C ASN A 366 -2.29 -14.16 8.88
N PHE A 367 -3.19 -14.31 7.90
CA PHE A 367 -3.11 -13.65 6.59
C PHE A 367 -4.00 -12.39 6.49
N GLU A 368 -4.86 -12.19 7.49
CA GLU A 368 -5.72 -11.02 7.61
C GLU A 368 -5.04 -9.91 8.39
#